data_AF-A0A523L041-F1
#
_entry.id   AF-A0A523L041-F1
#
_cell.length_a   1.000
_cell.length_b   1.000
_cell.length_c   1.000
_cell.angle_alpha   90.00
_cell.angle_beta   90.00
_cell.angle_gamma   90.00
#
_symmetry.space_group_name_H-M   'P 1'
#
loop_
_entity.id
_entity.type
_entity.pdbx_description
1 polymer ?
#
loop_
_entity_poly.entity_id
_entity_poly.type
_entity_poly.pdbx_seq_one_letter_code
_entity_poly.pdbx_strand_id
1 'polypeptide(L)' 'MSISRQHTNSRMSQIVIHGNTIYLAGQVADDKSADITLQTQQVL' A
#
# COMPACT_ATOMS: atom_id res chain seq x y z
N MET A 1 21.03 5.89 -7.76
CA MET A 1 20.18 6.25 -6.60
C MET A 1 19.81 4.98 -5.86
N SER A 2 19.73 5.00 -4.53
CA SER A 2 19.36 3.81 -3.74
C SER A 2 17.85 3.60 -3.71
N ILE A 3 17.44 2.33 -3.59
CA ILE A 3 16.04 1.96 -3.38
C ILE A 3 15.79 1.87 -1.87
N SER A 4 14.77 2.55 -1.38
CA SER A 4 14.30 2.42 0.01
C SER A 4 12.98 1.64 0.04
N ARG A 5 12.83 0.77 1.04
CA ARG A 5 11.67 -0.11 1.23
C ARG A 5 11.14 0.08 2.64
N GLN A 6 9.83 0.24 2.78
CA GLN A 6 9.18 0.36 4.10
C GLN A 6 8.09 -0.70 4.25
N HIS A 7 7.76 -1.03 5.50
CA HIS A 7 6.77 -2.04 5.88
C HIS A 7 6.94 -3.35 5.08
N THR A 8 8.15 -3.90 5.13
CA THR A 8 8.53 -5.09 4.35
C THR A 8 8.33 -6.35 5.17
N ASN A 9 7.79 -7.39 4.53
CA ASN A 9 7.82 -8.76 5.01
C ASN A 9 8.42 -9.69 3.94
N SER A 10 8.38 -11.01 4.16
CA SER A 10 8.94 -12.00 3.22
C SER A 10 8.26 -12.04 1.85
N ARG A 11 7.04 -11.52 1.73
CA ARG A 11 6.25 -11.49 0.49
C ARG A 11 6.44 -10.17 -0.26
N MET A 12 6.38 -9.02 0.41
CA MET A 12 6.39 -7.71 -0.24
C MET A 12 6.81 -6.55 0.68
N SER A 13 7.12 -5.41 0.07
CA SER A 13 7.17 -4.09 0.71
C SER A 13 5.89 -3.33 0.39
N GLN A 14 5.23 -2.73 1.39
CA GLN A 14 4.05 -1.90 1.13
C GLN A 14 4.42 -0.60 0.40
N ILE A 15 5.63 -0.10 0.62
CA ILE A 15 6.14 1.14 0.01
C ILE A 15 7.54 0.88 -0.55
N VAL A 16 7.76 1.29 -1.80
CA VAL A 16 9.07 1.34 -2.44
C VAL A 16 9.32 2.75 -2.96
N ILE A 17 10.47 3.33 -2.61
CA ILE A 17 10.86 4.68 -3.02
C ILE A 17 12.12 4.58 -3.88
N HIS A 18 12.07 5.16 -5.08
CA HIS A 18 13.20 5.27 -5.96
C HIS A 18 13.28 6.69 -6.54
N GLY A 19 14.26 7.47 -6.06
CA GLY A 19 14.34 8.90 -6.39
C GLY A 19 13.11 9.65 -5.89
N ASN A 20 12.40 10.31 -6.81
CA ASN A 20 11.16 11.05 -6.53
C ASN A 20 9.88 10.25 -6.81
N THR A 21 10.00 8.97 -7.19
CA THR A 21 8.84 8.11 -7.46
C THR A 21 8.57 7.19 -6.27
N ILE A 22 7.31 7.15 -5.85
CA ILE A 22 6.80 6.27 -4.80
C ILE A 22 5.88 5.23 -5.44
N TYR A 23 6.12 3.96 -5.13
CA TYR A 23 5.29 2.83 -5.54
C TYR A 23 4.63 2.26 -4.29
N LEU A 24 3.29 2.24 -4.30
CA LEU A 24 2.49 1.59 -3.26
C LEU A 24 2.07 0.20 -3.75
N ALA A 25 2.06 -0.78 -2.84
CA ALA A 25 1.42 -2.05 -3.09
C ALA A 25 -0.10 -1.88 -3.22
N GLY A 26 -0.81 -2.90 -3.71
CA GLY A 26 -2.27 -2.89 -3.75
C GLY A 26 -2.87 -2.72 -2.37
N GLN A 27 -3.59 -1.62 -2.16
CA GLN A 27 -4.30 -1.33 -0.91
C GLN A 27 -5.70 -1.95 -0.97
N VAL A 28 -6.09 -2.61 0.10
CA VAL A 28 -7.41 -3.24 0.26
C VAL A 28 -7.99 -2.82 1.59
N ALA A 29 -9.32 -2.73 1.67
CA ALA A 29 -10.02 -2.40 2.90
C ALA A 29 -9.70 -3.42 4.01
N ASP A 30 -9.53 -2.90 5.23
CA ASP A 30 -9.38 -3.72 6.42
C ASP A 30 -10.70 -4.43 6.76
N ASP A 31 -11.82 -3.71 6.68
CA ASP A 31 -13.17 -4.30 6.80
C ASP A 31 -13.70 -4.72 5.42
N LYS A 32 -13.58 -6.01 5.15
CA LYS A 32 -14.03 -6.62 3.89
C LYS A 32 -15.54 -6.88 3.83
N SER A 33 -16.24 -6.67 4.95
CA SER A 33 -17.69 -6.85 5.03
C SER A 33 -18.47 -5.55 4.79
N ALA A 34 -17.77 -4.41 4.82
CA ALA A 34 -18.32 -3.09 4.56
C ALA A 34 -18.84 -2.94 3.12
N ASP A 35 -19.68 -1.92 2.89
CA ASP A 35 -20.11 -1.56 1.54
C ASP A 35 -18.98 -0.92 0.72
N ILE A 36 -19.24 -0.73 -0.58
CA ILE A 36 -18.24 -0.18 -1.51
C ILE A 36 -17.77 1.23 -1.13
N THR A 37 -18.65 2.03 -0.51
CA THR A 37 -18.32 3.40 -0.10
C THR A 37 -17.29 3.37 1.01
N LEU A 38 -17.55 2.59 2.06
CA LEU A 38 -16.66 2.49 3.21
C LEU A 38 -15.37 1.75 2.85
N GLN A 39 -15.41 0.69 2.05
CA GLN A 39 -14.18 0.03 1.58
C GLN A 39 -13.28 0.98 0.78
N THR A 40 -13.87 1.83 -0.07
CA THR A 40 -13.10 2.84 -0.82
C THR A 40 -12.49 3.89 0.12
N GLN A 41 -13.24 4.34 1.14
CA GLN A 41 -12.72 5.27 2.14
C GLN A 41 -11.56 4.71 2.96
N GLN A 42 -11.53 3.39 3.22
CA GLN A 42 -10.43 2.76 3.95
C GLN A 42 -9.15 2.61 3.12
N VAL A 43 -9.29 2.58 1.79
CA VAL A 43 -8.17 2.42 0.85
C VAL A 43 -7.48 3.75 0.50
N LEU A 44 -8.21 4.87 0.61
CA LEU A 44 -7.77 6.23 0.28
C LEU A 44 -7.15 6.94 1.48
#